data_AF-A0A1V8ULS0-F1
#
_entry.id   AF-A0A1V8ULS0-F1
#
_cell.length_a   1.000
_cell.length_b   1.000
_cell.length_c   1.000
_cell.angle_alpha   90.00
_cell.angle_beta   90.00
_cell.angle_gamma   90.00
#
_symmetry.space_group_name_H-M   'P 1'
#
loop_
_entity.id
_entity.type
_entity.pdbx_description
1 polymer ?
#
loop_
_entity_poly.entity_id
_entity_poly.type
_entity_poly.pdbx_seq_one_letter_code
_entity_poly.pdbx_strand_id
1 'polypeptide(L)'
;MSKDLKATSSAIAHSPLFTKLSGELRNRVWSLTISGDRVINMSPTTHVEPGLLTACRLIREEAGSLYYYDNKFRVVCARYNSTALLIASRKFTAFKVPLGGKHGYTIDFDGTPSWSNLIIWLERIHAGSLACPALNVVDAGIDTRVLHGTFQTAAGLRDIPWSRVEALLKWQRAVLVKINSAWGEEPRDQE
;
A
#
# COMPACT_ATOMS: atom_id res chain seq x y z
N MET A 1 -5.75 -9.84 31.41
CA MET A 1 -4.80 -8.84 30.84
C MET A 1 -3.52 -8.61 31.66
N SER A 2 -3.45 -8.88 32.97
CA SER A 2 -2.24 -8.57 33.77
C SER A 2 -1.10 -9.61 33.75
N LYS A 3 -1.35 -10.84 33.26
CA LYS A 3 -0.33 -11.92 33.28
C LYS A 3 0.66 -11.84 32.10
N ASP A 4 0.19 -11.44 30.91
CA ASP A 4 1.01 -11.39 29.70
C ASP A 4 2.07 -10.28 29.73
N LEU A 5 1.74 -9.13 30.35
CA LEU A 5 2.69 -8.02 30.54
C LEU A 5 3.86 -8.40 31.46
N LYS A 6 3.61 -9.20 32.51
CA LYS A 6 4.65 -9.66 33.44
C LYS A 6 5.59 -10.70 32.80
N ALA A 7 5.04 -11.66 32.05
CA ALA A 7 5.84 -12.68 31.37
C ALA A 7 6.74 -12.08 30.28
N THR A 8 6.22 -11.11 29.52
CA THR A 8 7.00 -10.42 28.47
C THR A 8 8.17 -9.61 29.05
N SER A 9 7.95 -8.95 30.19
CA SER A 9 8.99 -8.18 30.89
C SER A 9 10.12 -9.08 31.42
N SER A 10 9.78 -10.24 31.98
CA SER A 10 10.77 -11.22 32.46
C SER A 10 11.62 -11.82 31.34
N ALA A 11 11.01 -12.20 30.20
CA ALA A 11 11.74 -12.76 29.07
C ALA A 11 12.73 -11.75 28.44
N ILE A 12 12.35 -10.47 28.37
CA ILE A 12 13.23 -9.40 27.91
C ILE A 12 14.42 -9.22 28.87
N ALA A 13 14.15 -9.23 30.19
CA ALA A 13 15.17 -9.05 31.22
C ALA A 13 16.24 -10.15 31.26
N HIS A 14 15.95 -11.34 30.71
CA HIS A 14 16.92 -12.44 30.64
C HIS A 14 17.56 -12.61 29.26
N SER A 15 17.16 -11.80 28.26
CA SER A 15 17.70 -11.89 26.92
C SER A 15 19.00 -11.07 26.78
N PRO A 16 20.14 -11.69 26.45
CA PRO A 16 21.39 -10.95 26.24
C PRO A 16 21.29 -9.99 25.05
N LEU A 17 20.42 -10.28 24.08
CA LEU A 17 20.15 -9.39 22.95
C LEU A 17 19.59 -8.04 23.40
N PHE A 18 18.70 -8.01 24.40
CA PHE A 18 18.07 -6.76 24.86
C PHE A 18 18.76 -6.15 26.07
N THR A 19 19.53 -6.92 26.83
CA THR A 19 20.21 -6.45 28.06
C THR A 19 21.69 -6.11 27.85
N LYS A 20 22.38 -6.73 26.89
CA LYS A 20 23.82 -6.50 26.65
C LYS A 20 24.10 -5.64 25.42
N LEU A 21 23.20 -5.62 24.43
CA LEU A 21 23.35 -4.78 23.25
C LEU A 21 22.54 -3.49 23.40
N SER A 22 23.17 -2.36 23.11
CA SER A 22 22.47 -1.08 22.99
C SER A 22 21.48 -1.11 21.82
N GLY A 23 20.48 -0.23 21.85
CA GLY A 23 19.53 -0.10 20.73
C GLY A 23 20.20 0.20 19.39
N GLU A 24 21.29 0.98 19.40
CA GLU A 24 22.06 1.27 18.20
C GLU A 24 22.73 0.03 17.60
N LEU A 25 23.35 -0.81 18.44
CA LEU A 25 23.95 -2.06 17.98
C LEU A 25 22.88 -3.03 17.47
N ARG A 26 21.72 -3.10 18.12
CA ARG A 26 20.59 -3.89 17.62
C ARG A 26 20.11 -3.38 16.26
N ASN A 27 19.93 -2.07 16.10
CA ASN A 27 19.54 -1.47 14.82
C ASN A 27 20.55 -1.78 13.71
N ARG A 28 21.85 -1.82 14.02
CA ARG A 28 22.88 -2.22 13.05
C ARG A 28 22.73 -3.68 12.63
N VAL A 29 22.46 -4.58 13.59
CA VAL A 29 22.16 -6.00 13.31
C VAL A 29 20.89 -6.14 12.46
N TRP A 30 19.83 -5.40 12.80
CA TRP A 30 18.58 -5.38 12.03
C TRP A 30 18.81 -4.93 10.60
N SER A 31 19.49 -3.80 10.39
CA SER A 31 19.79 -3.25 9.07
C SER A 31 20.58 -4.24 8.19
N LEU A 32 21.54 -4.98 8.76
CA LEU A 32 22.31 -5.99 8.03
C LEU A 32 21.48 -7.21 7.59
N THR A 33 20.35 -7.47 8.24
CA THR A 33 19.52 -8.67 7.97
C THR A 33 18.30 -8.36 7.10
N ILE A 34 17.79 -7.13 7.13
CA ILE A 34 16.57 -6.73 6.42
C ILE A 34 16.80 -5.92 5.15
N SER A 35 18.03 -5.43 4.93
CA SER A 35 18.37 -4.68 3.72
C SER A 35 18.50 -5.63 2.54
N GLY A 36 17.66 -5.45 1.52
CA GLY A 36 17.80 -6.13 0.23
C GLY A 36 18.16 -5.15 -0.88
N ASP A 37 19.10 -5.54 -1.75
CA ASP A 37 19.46 -4.73 -2.93
C ASP A 37 18.37 -4.72 -4.02
N ARG A 38 17.34 -5.56 -3.87
CA ARG A 38 16.28 -5.75 -4.86
C ARG A 38 15.01 -5.03 -4.46
N VAL A 39 14.26 -4.57 -5.46
CA VAL A 39 12.90 -4.04 -5.28
C VAL A 39 11.98 -5.15 -4.79
N ILE A 40 11.30 -4.91 -3.68
CA ILE A 40 10.38 -5.87 -3.05
C ILE A 40 8.98 -5.64 -3.61
N ASN A 41 8.44 -6.65 -4.29
CA ASN A 41 7.08 -6.61 -4.80
C ASN A 41 6.07 -6.87 -3.66
N MET A 42 5.14 -5.94 -3.48
CA MET A 42 4.02 -6.09 -2.57
C MET A 42 2.80 -6.57 -3.35
N SER A 43 2.29 -7.73 -2.95
CA SER A 43 1.04 -8.30 -3.42
C SER A 43 0.24 -8.80 -2.22
N PRO A 44 -1.10 -8.89 -2.32
CA PRO A 44 -1.94 -9.32 -1.20
C PRO A 44 -1.62 -10.75 -0.75
N THR A 45 -1.09 -11.59 -1.65
CA THR A 45 -0.89 -13.03 -1.42
C THR A 45 0.58 -13.45 -1.42
N THR A 46 1.46 -12.70 -2.06
CA THR A 46 2.85 -13.15 -2.27
C THR A 46 3.89 -12.39 -1.45
N HIS A 47 3.52 -11.30 -0.79
CA HIS A 47 4.45 -10.56 0.06
C HIS A 47 4.56 -11.20 1.44
N VAL A 48 5.70 -11.81 1.72
CA VAL A 48 6.05 -12.36 3.03
C VAL A 48 7.09 -11.43 3.68
N GLU A 49 6.74 -10.85 4.83
CA GLU A 49 7.69 -10.07 5.63
C GLU A 49 8.86 -10.97 6.07
N PRO A 50 10.09 -10.43 6.20
CA PRO A 50 11.22 -11.21 6.72
C PRO A 50 10.89 -11.84 8.07
N GLY A 51 11.36 -13.06 8.30
CA GLY A 51 11.09 -13.80 9.55
C GLY A 51 11.49 -13.02 10.81
N LEU A 52 12.45 -12.09 10.69
CA LEU A 52 12.83 -11.17 11.75
C LEU A 52 11.64 -10.33 12.26
N LEU A 53 10.80 -9.81 11.36
CA LEU A 53 9.62 -9.01 11.73
C LEU A 53 8.51 -9.87 12.36
N THR A 54 8.61 -11.19 12.24
CA THR A 54 7.68 -12.15 12.86
C THR A 54 8.18 -12.73 14.18
N ALA A 55 9.44 -12.48 14.56
CA ALA A 55 10.06 -13.14 15.71
C ALA A 55 9.41 -12.74 17.05
N CYS A 56 9.34 -11.45 17.36
CA CYS A 56 8.61 -10.94 18.52
C CYS A 56 8.20 -9.48 18.33
N ARG A 57 7.26 -9.00 19.16
CA ARG A 57 6.72 -7.62 19.06
C ARG A 57 7.81 -6.56 19.18
N LEU A 58 8.76 -6.74 20.11
CA LEU A 58 9.85 -5.77 20.33
C LEU A 58 10.76 -5.64 19.10
N ILE A 59 11.18 -6.77 18.50
CA ILE A 59 11.98 -6.75 17.26
C ILE A 59 11.17 -6.13 16.13
N ARG A 60 9.88 -6.45 16.01
CA ARG A 60 9.02 -5.89 14.97
C ARG A 60 8.94 -4.37 15.06
N GLU A 61 8.82 -3.82 16.27
CA GLU A 61 8.77 -2.38 16.50
C GLU A 61 10.10 -1.70 16.13
N GLU A 62 11.24 -2.28 16.52
CA GLU A 62 12.57 -1.74 16.18
C GLU A 62 12.89 -1.90 14.68
N ALA A 63 12.88 -3.13 14.17
CA ALA A 63 13.32 -3.48 12.82
C ALA A 63 12.30 -3.12 11.74
N GLY A 64 11.01 -3.02 12.05
CA GLY A 64 9.97 -2.74 11.06
C GLY A 64 10.12 -1.35 10.43
N SER A 65 10.46 -0.34 11.24
CA SER A 65 10.72 1.02 10.74
C SER A 65 11.90 1.04 9.76
N LEU A 66 13.00 0.37 10.11
CA LEU A 66 14.17 0.22 9.25
C LEU A 66 13.84 -0.53 7.96
N TYR A 67 13.09 -1.64 8.05
CA TYR A 67 12.71 -2.44 6.88
C TYR A 67 11.93 -1.62 5.85
N TYR A 68 10.88 -0.91 6.29
CA TYR A 68 10.04 -0.12 5.40
C TYR A 68 10.71 1.18 4.93
N TYR A 69 11.71 1.68 5.66
CA TYR A 69 12.44 2.89 5.31
C TYR A 69 13.61 2.63 4.34
N ASP A 70 14.39 1.58 4.56
CA ASP A 70 15.61 1.29 3.80
C ASP A 70 15.36 0.52 2.50
N ASN A 71 14.27 -0.25 2.43
CA ASN A 71 13.95 -1.04 1.23
C ASN A 71 13.06 -0.27 0.25
N LYS A 72 13.22 -0.62 -1.03
CA LYS A 72 12.36 -0.12 -2.11
C LYS A 72 11.23 -1.09 -2.36
N PHE A 73 10.00 -0.61 -2.31
CA PHE A 73 8.83 -1.43 -2.55
C PHE A 73 8.15 -1.06 -3.86
N ARG A 74 7.63 -2.07 -4.57
CA ARG A 74 6.77 -1.89 -5.72
C ARG A 74 5.42 -2.54 -5.42
N VAL A 75 4.36 -1.76 -5.46
CA VAL A 75 3.00 -2.26 -5.31
C VAL A 75 2.41 -2.44 -6.71
N VAL A 76 2.13 -3.68 -7.08
CA VAL A 76 1.51 -3.99 -8.37
C VAL A 76 -0.01 -3.98 -8.20
N CYS A 77 -0.67 -3.05 -8.89
CA CYS A 77 -2.12 -2.90 -8.89
C CYS A 77 -2.71 -3.49 -10.17
N ALA A 78 -2.61 -4.82 -10.31
CA ALA A 78 -3.15 -5.53 -11.45
C ALA A 78 -4.66 -5.31 -11.59
N ARG A 79 -5.12 -5.01 -12.81
CA ARG A 79 -6.54 -4.71 -13.08
C ARG A 79 -7.13 -3.68 -12.13
N TYR A 80 -6.37 -2.64 -11.78
CA TYR A 80 -6.77 -1.61 -10.82
C TYR A 80 -7.13 -2.12 -9.41
N ASN A 81 -6.74 -3.34 -9.04
CA ASN A 81 -6.99 -3.85 -7.69
C ASN A 81 -6.09 -3.13 -6.67
N SER A 82 -6.72 -2.28 -5.85
CA SER A 82 -6.03 -1.46 -4.86
C SER A 82 -5.76 -2.14 -3.52
N THR A 83 -5.98 -3.46 -3.41
CA THR A 83 -5.87 -4.18 -2.12
C THR A 83 -4.43 -4.25 -1.64
N ALA A 84 -3.48 -4.54 -2.53
CA ALA A 84 -2.05 -4.52 -2.20
C ALA A 84 -1.62 -3.12 -1.72
N LEU A 85 -2.13 -2.10 -2.40
CA LEU A 85 -1.87 -0.69 -2.07
C LEU A 85 -2.43 -0.30 -0.70
N LEU A 86 -3.63 -0.75 -0.36
CA LEU A 86 -4.22 -0.52 0.96
C LEU A 86 -3.38 -1.17 2.07
N ILE A 87 -2.92 -2.40 1.84
CA ILE A 87 -2.03 -3.10 2.79
C ILE A 87 -0.72 -2.34 2.96
N ALA A 88 -0.09 -1.95 1.84
CA ALA A 88 1.14 -1.15 1.86
C ALA A 88 0.96 0.17 2.61
N SER A 89 -0.05 0.96 2.25
CA SER A 89 -0.36 2.24 2.89
C SER A 89 -0.49 2.10 4.42
N ARG A 90 -1.22 1.07 4.89
CA ARG A 90 -1.38 0.78 6.32
C ARG A 90 -0.05 0.41 7.00
N LYS A 91 0.80 -0.37 6.36
CA LYS A 91 2.11 -0.75 6.90
C LYS A 91 3.04 0.45 7.04
N PHE A 92 3.17 1.25 5.99
CA PHE A 92 3.98 2.48 6.02
C PHE A 92 3.49 3.44 7.10
N THR A 93 2.17 3.57 7.25
CA THR A 93 1.56 4.39 8.32
C THR A 93 1.87 3.83 9.71
N ALA A 94 1.71 2.51 9.91
CA ALA A 94 1.95 1.86 11.19
C ALA A 94 3.40 2.02 11.68
N PHE A 95 4.36 1.99 10.75
CA PHE A 95 5.78 2.19 11.05
C PHE A 95 6.24 3.64 10.91
N LYS A 96 5.31 4.59 10.72
CA LYS A 96 5.58 6.03 10.61
C LYS A 96 6.64 6.38 9.55
N VAL A 97 6.68 5.60 8.47
CA VAL A 97 7.61 5.82 7.37
C VAL A 97 7.03 6.90 6.45
N PRO A 98 7.76 8.00 6.20
CA PRO A 98 7.28 9.04 5.31
C PRO A 98 7.14 8.49 3.88
N LEU A 99 6.04 8.84 3.22
CA LEU A 99 5.84 8.56 1.80
C LEU A 99 6.46 9.70 0.98
N GLY A 100 7.48 9.40 0.18
CA GLY A 100 8.09 10.37 -0.74
C GLY A 100 9.62 10.33 -0.81
N GLY A 101 10.17 10.87 -1.89
CA GLY A 101 11.61 10.88 -2.13
C GLY A 101 12.17 9.49 -2.44
N LYS A 102 13.28 9.11 -1.78
CA LYS A 102 13.89 7.77 -1.92
C LYS A 102 13.18 6.69 -1.09
N HIS A 103 12.22 7.08 -0.26
CA HIS A 103 11.52 6.22 0.70
C HIS A 103 10.06 6.04 0.29
N GLY A 104 9.51 4.84 0.52
CA GLY A 104 8.14 4.52 0.15
C GLY A 104 8.02 3.36 -0.82
N TYR A 105 6.91 3.36 -1.55
CA TYR A 105 6.63 2.40 -2.59
C TYR A 105 6.27 3.12 -3.90
N THR A 106 6.61 2.49 -5.02
CA THR A 106 6.09 2.88 -6.34
C THR A 106 4.83 2.07 -6.65
N ILE A 107 3.85 2.70 -7.30
CA ILE A 107 2.64 2.04 -7.78
C ILE A 107 2.86 1.67 -9.24
N ASP A 108 2.66 0.39 -9.58
CA ASP A 108 2.77 -0.14 -10.93
C ASP A 108 1.38 -0.57 -11.42
N PHE A 109 1.00 -0.08 -12.60
CA PHE A 109 -0.28 -0.37 -13.23
C PHE A 109 -0.03 -1.29 -14.41
N ASP A 110 -0.73 -2.43 -14.47
CA ASP A 110 -0.66 -3.30 -15.65
C ASP A 110 -1.45 -2.74 -16.84
N GLY A 111 -2.22 -1.67 -16.63
CA GLY A 111 -3.06 -1.02 -17.62
C GLY A 111 -4.34 -1.79 -17.96
N THR A 112 -4.53 -2.98 -17.41
CA THR A 112 -5.66 -3.85 -17.74
C THR A 112 -6.95 -3.27 -17.18
N PRO A 113 -7.97 -2.97 -18.01
CA PRO A 113 -9.22 -2.40 -17.53
C PRO A 113 -9.98 -3.30 -16.54
N SER A 114 -10.58 -2.68 -15.53
CA SER A 114 -11.54 -3.30 -14.62
C SER A 114 -12.30 -2.22 -13.88
N TRP A 115 -13.56 -1.98 -14.29
CA TRP A 115 -14.38 -0.93 -13.69
C TRP A 115 -14.69 -1.20 -12.22
N SER A 116 -15.02 -2.44 -11.87
CA SER A 116 -15.35 -2.84 -10.50
C SER A 116 -14.19 -2.58 -9.53
N ASN A 117 -12.97 -2.96 -9.91
CA ASN A 117 -11.78 -2.71 -9.11
C ASN A 117 -11.43 -1.21 -9.03
N LEU A 118 -11.57 -0.49 -10.15
CA LEU A 118 -11.35 0.96 -10.18
C LEU A 118 -12.29 1.70 -9.23
N ILE A 119 -13.58 1.34 -9.21
CA ILE A 119 -14.57 1.92 -8.29
C ILE A 119 -14.19 1.71 -6.83
N ILE A 120 -13.77 0.49 -6.46
CA ILE A 120 -13.30 0.20 -5.09
C ILE A 120 -12.06 1.06 -4.74
N TRP A 121 -11.15 1.28 -5.69
CA TRP A 121 -10.01 2.16 -5.48
C TRP A 121 -10.45 3.61 -5.26
N LEU A 122 -11.32 4.12 -6.12
CA LEU A 122 -11.84 5.49 -6.01
C LEU A 122 -12.57 5.72 -4.68
N GLU A 123 -13.36 4.75 -4.23
CA GLU A 123 -14.02 4.80 -2.92
C GLU A 123 -13.01 4.88 -1.77
N ARG A 124 -11.93 4.11 -1.83
CA ARG A 124 -10.84 4.18 -0.83
C ARG A 124 -10.14 5.53 -0.83
N ILE A 125 -10.01 6.19 -1.99
CA ILE A 125 -9.44 7.54 -2.11
C ILE A 125 -10.40 8.58 -1.55
N HIS A 126 -11.69 8.45 -1.85
CA HIS A 126 -12.76 9.30 -1.34
C HIS A 126 -12.84 9.22 0.19
N ALA A 127 -12.81 8.01 0.75
CA ALA A 127 -12.79 7.76 2.19
C ALA A 127 -11.46 8.18 2.88
N GLY A 128 -10.48 8.70 2.14
CA GLY A 128 -9.18 9.09 2.69
C GLY A 128 -8.28 7.91 3.12
N SER A 129 -8.67 6.67 2.82
CA SER A 129 -7.88 5.48 3.14
C SER A 129 -6.67 5.31 2.21
N LEU A 130 -6.72 5.90 1.02
CA LEU A 130 -5.64 5.93 0.04
C LEU A 130 -5.42 7.34 -0.49
N ALA A 131 -4.16 7.64 -0.82
CA ALA A 131 -3.82 8.85 -1.57
C ALA A 131 -4.19 8.69 -3.06
N CYS A 132 -4.48 9.82 -3.70
CA CYS A 132 -4.65 9.86 -5.16
C CYS A 132 -3.31 9.54 -5.83
N PRO A 133 -3.24 8.59 -6.78
CA PRO A 133 -2.00 8.32 -7.50
C PRO A 133 -1.63 9.51 -8.39
N ALA A 134 -0.34 9.84 -8.42
CA ALA A 134 0.21 10.81 -9.37
C ALA A 134 0.45 10.10 -10.71
N LEU A 135 -0.50 10.20 -11.63
CA LEU A 135 -0.35 9.68 -12.99
C LEU A 135 0.45 10.68 -13.84
N ASN A 136 1.43 10.21 -14.60
CA ASN A 136 2.08 11.04 -15.60
C ASN A 136 1.12 11.21 -16.79
N VAL A 137 0.57 12.41 -16.95
CA VAL A 137 -0.43 12.72 -17.99
C VAL A 137 0.14 13.45 -19.20
N VAL A 138 1.41 13.87 -19.16
CA VAL A 138 2.01 14.74 -20.20
C VAL A 138 2.03 14.03 -21.55
N ASP A 139 2.50 12.78 -21.57
CA ASP A 139 2.62 11.95 -22.78
C ASP A 139 1.62 10.79 -22.83
N ALA A 140 0.61 10.81 -21.95
CA ALA A 140 -0.29 9.70 -21.79
C ALA A 140 -1.47 9.74 -22.78
N GLY A 141 -1.94 8.54 -23.13
CA GLY A 141 -3.14 8.32 -23.94
C GLY A 141 -4.39 8.97 -23.33
N ILE A 142 -5.41 9.14 -24.15
CA ILE A 142 -6.67 9.78 -23.75
C ILE A 142 -7.30 9.04 -22.57
N ASP A 143 -7.24 7.71 -22.56
CA ASP A 143 -7.69 6.85 -21.47
C ASP A 143 -7.05 7.21 -20.12
N THR A 144 -5.73 7.39 -20.10
CA THR A 144 -4.96 7.74 -18.90
C THR A 144 -5.34 9.13 -18.38
N ARG A 145 -5.61 10.08 -19.29
CA ARG A 145 -6.07 11.43 -18.93
C ARG A 145 -7.47 11.40 -18.31
N VAL A 146 -8.38 10.59 -18.87
CA VAL A 146 -9.71 10.39 -18.28
C VAL A 146 -9.59 9.74 -16.90
N LEU A 147 -8.77 8.69 -16.76
CA LEU A 147 -8.52 8.04 -15.47
C LEU A 147 -7.94 8.99 -14.43
N HIS A 148 -7.00 9.86 -14.82
CA HIS A 148 -6.50 10.89 -13.93
C HIS A 148 -7.62 11.82 -13.46
N GLY A 149 -8.49 12.28 -14.37
CA GLY A 149 -9.68 13.06 -14.01
C GLY A 149 -10.61 12.32 -13.05
N THR A 150 -10.81 11.01 -13.25
CA THR A 150 -11.61 10.14 -12.39
C THR A 150 -11.03 10.05 -10.98
N PHE A 151 -9.71 9.82 -10.84
CA PHE A 151 -9.04 9.82 -9.55
C PHE A 151 -9.12 11.19 -8.84
N GLN A 152 -8.90 12.28 -9.57
CA GLN A 152 -9.02 13.64 -9.03
C GLN A 152 -10.46 13.97 -8.60
N THR A 153 -11.46 13.47 -9.33
CA THR A 153 -12.88 13.63 -8.97
C THR A 153 -13.18 12.98 -7.62
N ALA A 154 -12.76 11.73 -7.42
CA ALA A 154 -12.94 11.03 -6.15
C ALA A 154 -12.18 11.70 -4.99
N ALA A 155 -10.98 12.21 -5.25
CA ALA A 155 -10.16 12.91 -4.27
C ALA A 155 -10.69 14.31 -3.91
N GLY A 156 -11.28 15.03 -4.87
CA GLY A 156 -11.79 16.39 -4.70
C GLY A 156 -13.20 16.47 -4.12
N LEU A 157 -14.00 15.40 -4.25
CA LEU A 157 -15.40 15.37 -3.80
C LEU A 157 -15.60 14.60 -2.48
N ARG A 158 -14.61 14.59 -1.58
CA ARG A 158 -14.67 13.86 -0.30
C ARG A 158 -15.83 14.29 0.60
N ASP A 159 -16.20 15.56 0.54
CA ASP A 159 -17.31 16.12 1.35
C ASP A 159 -18.69 15.78 0.76
N ILE A 160 -18.74 15.18 -0.43
CA ILE A 160 -19.97 14.75 -1.08
C ILE A 160 -20.20 13.26 -0.78
N PRO A 161 -21.44 12.82 -0.46
CA PRO A 161 -21.72 11.40 -0.24
C PRO A 161 -21.30 10.53 -1.41
N TRP A 162 -20.65 9.39 -1.12
CA TRP A 162 -20.12 8.47 -2.12
C TRP A 162 -21.14 8.10 -3.20
N SER A 163 -22.41 7.87 -2.82
CA SER A 163 -23.49 7.55 -3.78
C SER A 163 -23.68 8.59 -4.89
N ARG A 164 -23.48 9.88 -4.59
CA ARG A 164 -23.53 10.95 -5.60
C ARG A 164 -22.28 10.99 -6.46
N VAL A 165 -21.11 10.76 -5.86
CA VAL A 165 -19.84 10.67 -6.59
C VAL A 165 -19.88 9.48 -7.54
N GLU A 166 -20.31 8.31 -7.09
CA GLU A 166 -20.48 7.11 -7.91
C GLU A 166 -21.44 7.35 -9.09
N ALA A 167 -22.57 8.04 -8.86
CA ALA A 167 -23.49 8.43 -9.93
C ALA A 167 -22.83 9.31 -11.00
N LEU A 168 -21.92 10.22 -10.61
CA LEU A 168 -21.13 11.03 -11.53
C LEU A 168 -20.10 10.16 -12.29
N LEU A 169 -19.42 9.26 -11.59
CA LEU A 169 -18.41 8.36 -12.15
C LEU A 169 -18.99 7.42 -13.23
N LYS A 170 -20.28 7.06 -13.15
CA LYS A 170 -20.96 6.29 -14.22
C LYS A 170 -20.88 6.97 -15.58
N TRP A 171 -20.95 8.30 -15.65
CA TRP A 171 -20.79 9.02 -16.91
C TRP A 171 -19.36 8.97 -17.42
N GLN A 172 -18.37 9.00 -16.52
CA GLN A 172 -16.97 8.81 -16.88
C GLN A 172 -16.69 7.39 -17.39
N ARG A 173 -17.36 6.36 -16.83
CA ARG A 173 -17.31 4.99 -17.38
C ARG A 173 -17.77 4.98 -18.83
N ALA A 174 -18.88 5.64 -19.17
CA ALA A 174 -19.38 5.66 -20.55
C ALA A 174 -18.34 6.25 -21.54
N VAL A 175 -17.61 7.28 -21.12
CA VAL A 175 -16.50 7.85 -21.90
C VAL A 175 -15.35 6.85 -22.03
N LEU A 176 -14.94 6.22 -20.93
CA LEU A 176 -13.89 5.19 -20.94
C LEU A 176 -14.24 4.01 -21.84
N VAL A 177 -15.49 3.52 -21.82
CA VAL A 177 -16.00 2.46 -22.70
C VAL A 177 -15.91 2.87 -24.17
N LYS A 178 -16.19 4.14 -24.48
CA LYS A 178 -16.10 4.64 -25.85
C LYS A 178 -14.65 4.70 -26.36
N ILE A 179 -13.71 4.98 -25.47
CA ILE A 179 -12.26 5.01 -25.78
C ILE A 179 -11.69 3.59 -25.87
N ASN A 180 -12.06 2.74 -24.93
CA ASN A 180 -11.64 1.35 -24.84
C ASN A 180 -12.80 0.49 -24.32
N SER A 181 -13.34 -0.36 -25.19
CA SER A 181 -14.52 -1.19 -24.88
C SER A 181 -14.31 -2.16 -23.72
N ALA A 182 -13.06 -2.53 -23.41
CA ALA A 182 -12.76 -3.42 -22.28
C ALA A 182 -13.12 -2.81 -20.91
N TRP A 183 -13.36 -1.50 -20.80
CA TRP A 183 -13.96 -0.89 -19.59
C TRP A 183 -15.44 -1.25 -19.38
N GLY A 184 -16.09 -1.76 -20.42
CA GLY A 184 -17.47 -2.24 -20.37
C GLY A 184 -17.56 -3.69 -19.92
N GLU A 185 -16.47 -4.44 -20.03
CA GLU A 185 -16.39 -5.83 -19.65
C GLU A 185 -16.18 -5.94 -18.13
N GLU A 186 -17.13 -6.56 -17.44
CA GLU A 186 -16.92 -6.96 -16.05
C GLU A 186 -16.36 -8.38 -16.02
N PRO A 187 -15.41 -8.68 -15.12
CA PRO A 187 -14.95 -10.05 -14.97
C PRO A 187 -16.14 -10.94 -14.66
N ARG A 188 -16.31 -12.01 -15.47
CA ARG A 188 -17.06 -13.19 -15.01
C ARG A 188 -16.39 -13.63 -13.72
N ASP A 189 -17.15 -13.71 -12.64
CA ASP A 189 -16.69 -14.15 -11.33
C ASP A 189 -15.79 -15.39 -11.51
N GLN A 190 -14.53 -15.26 -11.10
CA GLN A 190 -13.65 -16.41 -10.99
C GLN A 190 -13.92 -17.00 -9.61
N GLU A 191 -14.65 -18.12 -9.60
CA GLU A 191 -14.77 -19.05 -8.47
C GLU A 191 -13.42 -19.41 -7.84
#